data_AF-A0A821PQZ8-F1
#
_entry.id   AF-A0A821PQZ8-F1
#
_cell.length_a   1.000
_cell.length_b   1.000
_cell.length_c   1.000
_cell.angle_alpha   90.00
_cell.angle_beta   90.00
_cell.angle_gamma   90.00
#
_symmetry.space_group_name_H-M   'P 1'
#
loop_
_entity.id
_entity.type
_entity.pdbx_description
1 polymer ?
#
loop_
_entity_poly.entity_id
_entity_poly.type
_entity_poly.pdbx_seq_one_letter_code
_entity_poly.pdbx_strand_id
1 'polypeptide(L)' 'MKLQRITSAIYTCSNAEQCISYIDNIDDKKVFITVSDDLGEEIVPLIHDKPQLDSIYIFSQ' A
#
# COMPACT_ATOMS: atom_id res chain seq x y z
N MET A 1 -26.84 7.11 13.55
CA MET A 1 -25.65 6.79 12.74
C MET A 1 -24.56 6.27 13.67
N LYS A 2 -24.27 4.97 13.64
CA LYS A 2 -23.09 4.41 14.29
C LYS A 2 -21.97 4.58 13.28
N LEU A 3 -20.93 5.35 13.60
CA LEU A 3 -19.69 5.28 12.83
C LEU A 3 -19.26 3.82 12.92
N GLN A 4 -19.49 3.05 11.86
CA GLN A 4 -18.86 1.75 11.73
C GLN A 4 -17.37 2.07 11.85
N ARG A 5 -16.71 1.47 12.84
CA ARG A 5 -15.25 1.49 12.93
C ARG A 5 -14.76 0.99 11.57
N ILE A 6 -14.42 1.90 10.66
CA ILE A 6 -13.66 1.61 9.46
C ILE A 6 -12.26 1.33 10.00
N THR A 7 -12.08 0.15 10.59
CA THR A 7 -10.76 -0.44 10.76
C THR A 7 -10.37 -0.94 9.38
N SER A 8 -10.15 -0.02 8.43
CA SER A 8 -9.29 -0.32 7.29
C SER A 8 -8.00 -0.85 7.90
N ALA A 9 -7.67 -2.10 7.62
CA ALA A 9 -6.45 -2.71 8.14
C ALA A 9 -5.27 -1.85 7.64
N ILE A 10 -4.67 -1.08 8.55
CA ILE A 10 -3.46 -0.32 8.24
C ILE A 10 -2.31 -1.28 8.47
N TYR A 11 -1.60 -1.59 7.40
CA TYR A 11 -0.35 -2.31 7.46
C TYR A 11 0.79 -1.34 7.16
N THR A 12 1.78 -1.29 8.05
CA THR A 12 2.99 -0.50 7.85
C THR A 12 4.10 -1.46 7.43
N CYS A 13 4.71 -1.18 6.28
CA CYS A 13 5.93 -1.82 5.83
C CYS A 13 7.10 -0.83 5.91
N SER A 14 8.27 -1.32 6.32
CA SER A 14 9.48 -0.50 6.44
C SER A 14 10.47 -0.70 5.30
N ASN A 15 10.18 -1.63 4.37
CA ASN A 15 11.02 -1.93 3.21
C ASN A 15 10.17 -2.54 2.08
N ALA A 16 10.76 -2.62 0.88
CA ALA A 16 10.12 -3.13 -0.32
C ALA A 16 9.61 -4.58 -0.15
N GLU A 17 10.41 -5.48 0.40
CA GLU A 17 10.04 -6.90 0.57
C GLU A 17 8.78 -7.07 1.43
N GLN A 18 8.67 -6.33 2.54
CA GLN A 18 7.48 -6.34 3.39
C GLN A 18 6.25 -5.82 2.65
N CYS A 19 6.37 -4.72 1.91
CA CYS A 19 5.24 -4.18 1.16
C CYS A 19 4.80 -5.15 0.06
N ILE A 20 5.74 -5.72 -0.70
CA ILE A 20 5.46 -6.66 -1.80
C ILE A 20 4.78 -7.92 -1.25
N SER A 21 5.37 -8.52 -0.20
CA SER A 21 4.81 -9.72 0.43
C SER A 21 3.39 -9.46 0.94
N TYR A 22 3.14 -8.31 1.55
CA TYR A 22 1.79 -7.96 1.99
C TYR A 22 0.80 -7.84 0.82
N ILE A 23 1.17 -7.10 -0.23
CA ILE A 23 0.31 -6.90 -1.42
C ILE A 23 0.02 -8.24 -2.12
N ASP A 24 1.01 -9.13 -2.20
CA ASP A 24 0.85 -10.44 -2.86
C ASP A 24 -0.06 -11.41 -2.11
N ASN A 25 -0.27 -11.21 -0.81
CA ASN A 25 -1.20 -12.01 0.01
C ASN A 25 -2.64 -11.44 0.01
N ILE A 26 -2.94 -10.46 -0.85
CA ILE A 26 -4.28 -9.87 -0.98
C ILE A 26 -4.99 -10.49 -2.18
N ASP A 27 -6.00 -11.32 -1.89
CA ASP A 27 -6.70 -12.09 -2.93
C ASP A 27 -7.98 -11.40 -3.44
N ASP A 28 -8.80 -10.85 -2.53
CA ASP A 28 -10.18 -10.42 -2.81
C ASP A 28 -10.42 -8.92 -2.64
N LYS A 29 -9.34 -8.15 -2.44
CA LYS A 29 -9.41 -6.72 -2.10
C LYS A 29 -8.44 -5.90 -2.94
N LYS A 30 -8.76 -4.62 -3.04
CA LYS A 30 -7.86 -3.60 -3.54
C LYS A 30 -7.27 -2.83 -2.38
N VAL A 31 -6.01 -2.43 -2.50
CA VAL A 31 -5.33 -1.56 -1.55
C VAL A 31 -4.87 -0.27 -2.21
N PHE A 32 -4.81 0.78 -1.40
CA PHE A 32 -4.02 1.96 -1.72
C PHE A 32 -2.79 1.96 -0.81
N ILE A 33 -1.69 2.51 -1.31
CA ILE A 33 -0.46 2.67 -0.53
C ILE A 33 -0.12 4.15 -0.40
N THR A 34 0.36 4.55 0.77
CA THR A 34 0.97 5.85 1.03
C THR A 34 2.44 5.62 1.32
N VAL A 35 3.33 6.22 0.54
CA VAL A 35 4.80 6.06 0.69
C VAL A 35 5.46 7.43 0.81
N SER A 36 6.58 7.52 1.54
CA SER A 36 7.45 8.71 1.43
C SER A 36 8.11 8.76 0.06
N ASP A 37 8.58 9.93 -0.35
CA ASP A 37 9.27 10.12 -1.63
C ASP A 37 10.45 9.15 -1.81
N ASP A 38 11.40 9.15 -0.88
CA ASP A 38 12.60 8.28 -0.90
C ASP A 38 12.28 6.79 -1.01
N LEU A 39 11.25 6.34 -0.27
CA LEU A 39 10.85 4.94 -0.28
C LEU A 39 10.00 4.62 -1.52
N GLY A 40 9.29 5.61 -2.04
CA GLY A 40 8.50 5.52 -3.26
C GLY A 40 9.37 5.21 -4.47
N GLU A 41 10.55 5.83 -4.57
CA GLU A 41 11.52 5.53 -5.65
C GLU A 41 11.91 4.05 -5.72
N GLU A 42 12.08 3.40 -4.56
CA GLU A 42 12.43 1.98 -4.48
C GLU A 42 11.21 1.07 -4.74
N ILE A 43 10.07 1.40 -4.11
CA ILE A 43 8.94 0.48 -4.03
C ILE A 43 8.02 0.58 -5.26
N VAL A 44 7.74 1.78 -5.75
CA VAL A 44 6.75 2.00 -6.81
C VAL A 44 7.07 1.19 -8.08
N PRO A 45 8.30 1.16 -8.60
CA PRO A 45 8.68 0.34 -9.77
C PRO A 45 8.36 -1.16 -9.63
N LEU A 46 8.34 -1.68 -8.39
CA LEU A 46 8.14 -3.10 -8.10
C LEU A 46 6.66 -3.49 -7.94
N ILE A 47 5.80 -2.51 -7.65
CA ILE A 47 4.41 -2.77 -7.29
C ILE A 47 3.38 -2.12 -8.22
N HIS A 48 3.74 -1.09 -9.01
CA HIS A 48 2.74 -0.26 -9.70
C HIS A 48 1.78 -1.02 -10.63
N ASP A 49 2.21 -2.13 -11.21
CA ASP A 49 1.40 -2.96 -12.11
C ASP A 49 0.65 -4.10 -11.40
N LYS A 50 0.74 -4.21 -10.07
CA LYS A 50 0.08 -5.30 -9.34
C LYS A 50 -1.44 -5.12 -9.36
N PRO A 51 -2.21 -6.17 -9.73
CA PRO A 51 -3.67 -6.09 -9.82
C PRO A 51 -4.35 -5.88 -8.47
N GLN A 52 -3.65 -6.02 -7.34
CA GLN A 52 -4.15 -5.72 -6.00
C GLN A 52 -4.12 -4.21 -5.68
N LEU A 53 -3.32 -3.42 -6.40
CA LEU A 53 -3.24 -1.99 -6.19
C LEU A 53 -4.34 -1.25 -6.94
N ASP A 54 -4.87 -0.24 -6.27
CA ASP A 54 -5.83 0.72 -6.84
C ASP A 54 -5.17 2.08 -7.06
N SER A 55 -4.44 2.57 -6.05
CA SER A 55 -3.85 3.91 -6.06
C SER A 55 -2.53 3.93 -5.27
N ILE A 56 -1.61 4.79 -5.71
CA ILE A 56 -0.34 5.08 -5.01
C ILE A 56 -0.33 6.57 -4.68
N TYR A 57 -0.16 6.89 -3.40
CA TYR A 57 -0.02 8.26 -2.91
C TYR A 57 1.41 8.46 -2.42
N ILE A 58 2.10 9.43 -3.01
CA ILE A 58 3.48 9.78 -2.62
C ILE A 58 3.41 11.01 -1.72
N PHE A 59 3.94 10.87 -0.51
CA PHE A 59 4.12 11.95 0.43
C PHE A 59 5.51 12.55 0.24
N SER A 60 5.54 13.70 -0.43
CA SER A 60 6.73 14.54 -0.63
C SER A 60 6.58 15.83 0.19
N GLN A 61 7.66 16.34 0.77
CA GLN A 61 7.69 17.55 1.62
C GLN A 61 8.20 18.77 0.86
#